data_AF-A0A5Z1EXV8-F1
#
_entry.id   AF-A0A5Z1EXV8-F1
#
_cell.length_a   1.000
_cell.length_b   1.000
_cell.length_c   1.000
_cell.angle_alpha   90.00
_cell.angle_beta   90.00
_cell.angle_gamma   90.00
#
_symmetry.space_group_name_H-M   'P 1'
#
loop_
_entity.id
_entity.type
_entity.pdbx_description
1 polymer ?
#
loop_
_entity_poly.entity_id
_entity_poly.type
_entity_poly.pdbx_seq_one_letter_code
_entity_poly.pdbx_strand_id
1 'polypeptide(L)'
;MKKEIKSKREVILKNNSLINTLINSSYLNVLKISENDQKMIFKDLSFTQAHQSRRSVILAKELQIVCENEKIKESFEYLFNPDLLSQILETYLYGLNVFEVNYKLKDGFYYPILKQRDFRNFGFNENDELVYNGNGCEEIVEDKKAIYGLFGSNFLFKNGDALLTKLYFPVKLKNASLKFWMEFLERFGSPWAVAKTDSDPDALASEIHQMLNGDSAVIDKEEELDLIQPKAKANYNEIIDYLDNQIRSVVLG
;
A
#
# COMPACT_ATOMS: atom_id res chain seq x y z
N MET A 1 -8.95 -44.83 44.35
CA MET A 1 -8.87 -44.55 42.90
C MET A 1 -9.14 -43.07 42.68
N LYS A 2 -8.11 -42.30 42.31
CA LYS A 2 -8.23 -40.86 42.01
C LYS A 2 -8.93 -40.72 40.65
N LYS A 3 -10.04 -39.97 40.61
CA LYS A 3 -10.72 -39.57 39.37
C LYS A 3 -9.79 -38.60 38.63
N GLU A 4 -9.15 -39.05 37.56
CA GLU A 4 -8.44 -38.16 36.64
C GLU A 4 -9.45 -37.29 35.92
N ILE A 5 -9.50 -36.02 36.31
CA ILE A 5 -10.27 -34.99 35.63
C ILE A 5 -9.45 -34.62 34.39
N LYS A 6 -9.80 -35.18 33.21
CA LYS A 6 -9.22 -34.72 31.94
C LYS A 6 -9.51 -33.22 31.80
N SER A 7 -8.45 -32.42 31.69
CA SER A 7 -8.55 -30.97 31.60
C SER A 7 -9.40 -30.59 30.38
N LYS A 8 -10.38 -29.71 30.57
CA LYS A 8 -11.01 -28.98 29.46
C LYS A 8 -9.90 -28.41 28.59
N ARG A 9 -9.80 -28.85 27.33
CA ARG A 9 -8.87 -28.27 26.35
C ARG A 9 -9.29 -26.80 26.18
N GLU A 10 -8.55 -25.88 26.79
CA GLU A 10 -8.74 -24.45 26.53
C GLU A 10 -8.37 -24.17 25.07
N VAL A 11 -9.33 -23.66 24.31
CA VAL A 11 -9.04 -23.06 23.01
C VAL A 11 -8.34 -21.75 23.31
N ILE A 12 -7.01 -21.75 23.25
CA ILE A 12 -6.20 -20.53 23.29
C ILE A 12 -6.49 -19.76 21.99
N LEU A 13 -7.49 -18.88 22.02
CA LEU A 13 -7.61 -17.82 21.03
C LEU A 13 -6.41 -16.89 21.21
N LYS A 14 -5.33 -17.11 20.44
CA LYS A 14 -4.34 -16.05 20.25
C LYS A 14 -5.11 -14.83 19.74
N ASN A 15 -5.09 -13.73 20.50
CA ASN A 15 -5.75 -12.46 20.22
C ASN A 15 -5.19 -11.78 18.95
N ASN A 16 -5.37 -12.42 17.79
CA ASN A 16 -5.10 -11.88 16.46
C ASN A 16 -6.32 -11.07 16.01
N SER A 17 -6.75 -10.08 16.80
CA SER A 17 -7.80 -9.17 16.33
C SER A 17 -7.24 -8.30 15.22
N LEU A 18 -8.06 -7.99 14.21
CA LEU A 18 -7.73 -7.00 13.18
C LEU A 18 -7.22 -5.71 13.83
N ILE A 19 -7.82 -5.33 14.97
CA ILE A 19 -7.47 -4.18 15.80
C ILE A 19 -6.05 -4.27 16.36
N ASN A 20 -5.59 -5.42 16.87
CA ASN A 20 -4.21 -5.56 17.34
C ASN A 20 -3.20 -5.47 16.19
N THR A 21 -3.54 -6.01 15.02
CA THR A 21 -2.75 -5.81 13.79
C THR A 21 -2.75 -4.33 13.38
N LEU A 22 -3.86 -3.62 13.59
CA LEU A 22 -4.09 -2.20 13.30
C LEU A 22 -3.62 -1.21 14.38
N ILE A 23 -3.19 -1.67 15.56
CA ILE A 23 -2.68 -0.80 16.64
C ILE A 23 -1.18 -1.02 16.84
N ASN A 24 -0.69 -2.26 16.67
CA ASN A 24 0.72 -2.58 16.87
C ASN A 24 1.62 -2.30 15.65
N SER A 25 1.05 -2.04 14.48
CA SER A 25 1.83 -1.49 13.37
C SER A 25 2.09 -0.01 13.65
N SER A 26 3.19 0.54 13.17
CA SER A 26 3.69 1.90 13.46
C SER A 26 2.82 3.03 12.86
N TYR A 27 1.49 2.99 13.03
CA TYR A 27 0.49 3.84 12.39
C TYR A 27 0.64 5.34 12.70
N LEU A 28 1.31 5.68 13.79
CA LEU A 28 1.49 7.07 14.23
C LEU A 28 2.84 7.68 13.80
N ASN A 29 3.76 6.88 13.27
CA ASN A 29 5.05 7.36 12.75
C ASN A 29 4.99 7.56 11.22
N VAL A 30 4.00 8.32 10.73
CA VAL A 30 3.78 8.64 9.30
C VAL A 30 4.86 9.57 8.73
N LEU A 31 5.80 10.04 9.55
CA LEU A 31 6.78 11.06 9.16
C LEU A 31 7.66 10.67 7.98
N LYS A 32 7.89 9.37 7.73
CA LYS A 32 8.53 8.87 6.50
C LYS A 32 7.96 7.52 6.07
N ILE A 33 7.25 7.47 4.94
CA ILE A 33 6.82 6.20 4.33
C ILE A 33 8.06 5.46 3.79
N SER A 34 8.20 4.19 4.15
CA SER A 34 9.31 3.35 3.67
C SER A 34 9.20 3.05 2.17
N GLU A 35 10.30 2.61 1.54
CA GLU A 35 10.29 2.24 0.13
C GLU A 35 9.30 1.11 -0.17
N ASN A 36 9.22 0.13 0.73
CA ASN A 36 8.32 -1.01 0.59
C ASN A 36 6.85 -0.59 0.67
N ASP A 37 6.55 0.36 1.55
CA ASP A 37 5.20 0.90 1.69
C ASP A 37 4.79 1.70 0.43
N GLN A 38 5.70 2.49 -0.15
CA GLN A 38 5.44 3.15 -1.44
C GLN A 38 5.20 2.14 -2.55
N LYS A 39 6.08 1.12 -2.68
CA LYS A 39 5.91 0.04 -3.65
C LYS A 39 4.59 -0.71 -3.46
N MET A 40 4.12 -0.86 -2.22
CA MET A 40 2.81 -1.44 -1.94
C MET A 40 1.68 -0.57 -2.50
N ILE A 41 1.73 0.75 -2.33
CA ILE A 41 0.75 1.68 -2.89
C ILE A 41 0.78 1.63 -4.43
N PHE A 42 1.95 1.69 -5.05
CA PHE A 42 2.09 1.61 -6.51
C PHE A 42 1.67 0.27 -7.13
N LYS A 43 1.58 -0.80 -6.33
CA LYS A 43 1.05 -2.11 -6.76
C LYS A 43 -0.45 -2.25 -6.54
N ASP A 44 -1.09 -1.34 -5.80
CA ASP A 44 -2.53 -1.36 -5.61
C ASP A 44 -3.24 -1.01 -6.93
N LEU A 45 -4.19 -1.86 -7.34
CA LEU A 45 -4.88 -1.72 -8.63
C LEU A 45 -5.79 -0.49 -8.67
N SER A 46 -6.47 -0.17 -7.56
CA SER A 46 -7.37 0.98 -7.47
C SER A 46 -6.59 2.28 -7.55
N PHE A 47 -5.44 2.36 -6.87
CA PHE A 47 -4.50 3.45 -7.01
C PHE A 47 -3.96 3.56 -8.43
N THR A 48 -3.45 2.46 -9.01
CA THR A 48 -2.82 2.45 -10.33
C THR A 48 -3.78 2.91 -11.42
N GLN A 49 -5.02 2.44 -11.38
CA GLN A 49 -6.06 2.83 -12.32
C GLN A 49 -6.38 4.32 -12.20
N ALA A 50 -6.66 4.81 -10.99
CA ALA A 50 -6.98 6.22 -10.76
C ALA A 50 -5.80 7.14 -11.15
N HIS A 51 -4.59 6.74 -10.81
CA HIS A 51 -3.36 7.46 -11.12
C HIS A 51 -3.15 7.55 -12.63
N GLN A 52 -3.34 6.45 -13.35
CA GLN A 52 -3.26 6.41 -14.81
C GLN A 52 -4.33 7.30 -15.45
N SER A 53 -5.59 7.22 -14.99
CA SER A 53 -6.67 8.06 -15.52
C SER A 53 -6.37 9.55 -15.36
N ARG A 54 -5.85 9.97 -14.19
CA ARG A 54 -5.44 11.35 -13.96
C ARG A 54 -4.30 11.77 -14.89
N ARG A 55 -3.26 10.91 -15.02
CA ARG A 55 -2.10 11.17 -15.87
C ARG A 55 -2.47 11.32 -17.33
N SER A 56 -3.32 10.44 -17.86
CA SER A 56 -3.74 10.47 -19.26
C SER A 56 -4.41 11.79 -19.65
N VAL A 57 -5.22 12.39 -18.76
CA VAL A 57 -5.87 13.68 -19.04
C VAL A 57 -4.86 14.82 -19.14
N ILE A 58 -3.81 14.81 -18.32
CA ILE A 58 -2.81 15.87 -18.32
C ILE A 58 -1.82 15.69 -19.46
N LEU A 59 -1.36 14.46 -19.72
CA LEU A 59 -0.46 14.14 -20.83
C LEU A 59 -1.11 14.34 -22.21
N ALA A 60 -2.44 14.33 -22.29
CA ALA A 60 -3.17 14.69 -23.51
C ALA A 60 -3.10 16.20 -23.83
N LYS A 61 -2.65 17.06 -22.89
CA LYS A 61 -2.44 18.48 -23.15
C LYS A 61 -1.15 18.67 -23.95
N GLU A 62 -1.20 19.55 -24.94
CA GLU A 62 -0.03 19.88 -25.75
C GLU A 62 1.01 20.67 -24.93
N LEU A 63 2.26 20.22 -24.94
CA LEU A 63 3.39 20.98 -24.41
C LEU A 63 3.75 22.08 -25.42
N GLN A 64 3.69 23.34 -24.99
CA GLN A 64 4.10 24.46 -25.83
C GLN A 64 5.39 25.08 -25.29
N ILE A 65 6.45 25.03 -26.09
CA ILE A 65 7.72 25.68 -25.80
C ILE A 65 7.84 26.94 -26.66
N VAL A 66 7.79 28.11 -26.02
CA VAL A 66 7.90 29.41 -26.68
C VAL A 66 9.37 29.85 -26.64
N CYS A 67 10.03 29.85 -27.79
CA CYS A 67 11.41 30.28 -27.94
C CYS A 67 11.61 30.89 -29.34
N GLU A 68 12.38 31.98 -29.42
CA GLU A 68 12.73 32.62 -30.70
C GLU A 68 13.67 31.75 -31.53
N ASN A 69 14.53 30.97 -30.87
CA ASN A 69 15.49 30.08 -31.55
C ASN A 69 14.89 28.69 -31.74
N GLU A 70 14.56 28.39 -33.00
CA GLU A 70 13.89 27.15 -33.40
C GLU A 70 14.73 25.90 -33.07
N LYS A 71 16.06 25.96 -33.18
CA LYS A 71 16.95 24.81 -32.84
C LYS A 71 16.97 24.50 -31.35
N ILE A 72 16.91 25.55 -30.53
CA ILE A 72 16.82 25.41 -29.07
C ILE A 72 15.45 24.83 -28.73
N LYS A 73 14.38 25.36 -29.34
CA LYS A 73 13.01 24.85 -29.18
C LYS A 73 12.93 23.35 -29.46
N GLU A 74 13.38 22.89 -30.64
CA GLU A 74 13.38 21.47 -31.01
C GLU A 74 14.19 20.61 -30.01
N SER A 75 15.32 21.12 -29.54
CA SER A 75 16.14 20.40 -28.56
C SER A 75 15.43 20.27 -27.20
N PHE A 76 14.70 21.30 -26.77
CA PHE A 76 13.89 21.24 -25.55
C PHE A 76 12.66 20.35 -25.71
N GLU A 77 11.98 20.36 -26.87
CA GLU A 77 10.86 19.45 -27.15
C GLU A 77 11.30 17.98 -27.09
N TYR A 78 12.53 17.68 -27.55
CA TYR A 78 13.12 16.35 -27.40
C TYR A 78 13.44 15.98 -25.94
N LEU A 79 13.96 16.93 -25.16
CA LEU A 79 14.33 16.69 -23.76
C LEU A 79 13.11 16.51 -22.86
N PHE A 80 12.04 17.28 -23.09
CA PHE A 80 10.78 17.21 -22.36
C PHE A 80 9.84 16.15 -22.94
N ASN A 81 10.34 14.92 -22.99
CA ASN A 81 9.56 13.77 -23.43
C ASN A 81 8.42 13.43 -22.43
N PRO A 82 7.41 12.63 -22.86
CA PRO A 82 6.28 12.27 -22.01
C PRO A 82 6.64 11.61 -20.67
N ASP A 83 7.74 10.88 -20.59
CA ASP A 83 8.18 10.23 -19.34
C ASP A 83 8.68 11.28 -18.33
N LEU A 84 9.50 12.24 -18.77
CA LEU A 84 9.94 13.34 -17.91
C LEU A 84 8.75 14.21 -17.48
N LEU A 85 7.84 14.51 -18.40
CA LEU A 85 6.62 15.24 -18.07
C LEU A 85 5.79 14.49 -17.02
N SER A 86 5.65 13.17 -17.17
CA SER A 86 4.98 12.34 -16.16
C SER A 86 5.64 12.47 -14.78
N GLN A 87 6.96 12.33 -14.72
CA GLN A 87 7.71 12.45 -13.47
C GLN A 87 7.51 13.83 -12.81
N ILE A 88 7.48 14.91 -13.60
CA ILE A 88 7.21 16.26 -13.11
C ILE A 88 5.78 16.34 -12.56
N LEU A 89 4.80 15.80 -13.29
CA LEU A 89 3.39 15.80 -12.91
C LEU A 89 3.08 14.95 -11.68
N GLU A 90 3.95 14.00 -11.33
CA GLU A 90 3.83 13.18 -10.11
C GLU A 90 4.21 13.92 -8.83
N THR A 91 4.59 15.21 -8.89
CA THR A 91 4.96 15.99 -7.70
C THR A 91 3.92 15.96 -6.58
N TYR A 92 2.63 15.89 -6.90
CA TYR A 92 1.56 15.77 -5.89
C TYR A 92 1.62 14.46 -5.08
N LEU A 93 2.17 13.38 -5.64
CA LEU A 93 2.35 12.12 -4.91
C LEU A 93 3.39 12.26 -3.81
N TYR A 94 4.47 12.98 -4.10
CA TYR A 94 5.67 13.06 -3.26
C TYR A 94 5.71 14.30 -2.37
N GLY A 95 4.92 15.34 -2.66
CA GLY A 95 4.95 16.62 -1.96
C GLY A 95 6.15 17.48 -2.40
N LEU A 96 7.36 16.96 -2.24
CA LEU A 96 8.60 17.48 -2.80
C LEU A 96 9.07 16.51 -3.90
N ASN A 97 9.44 17.04 -5.06
CA ASN A 97 9.99 16.25 -6.16
C ASN A 97 11.26 16.92 -6.67
N VAL A 98 12.37 16.20 -6.74
CA VAL A 98 13.69 16.78 -7.03
C VAL A 98 14.30 16.15 -8.27
N PHE A 99 14.80 17.00 -9.16
CA PHE A 99 15.48 16.63 -10.39
C PHE A 99 16.91 17.16 -10.34
N GLU A 100 17.89 16.27 -10.40
CA GLU A 100 19.26 16.68 -10.62
C GLU A 100 19.43 17.18 -12.06
N VAL A 101 20.07 18.33 -12.21
CA VAL A 101 20.41 18.92 -13.50
C VAL A 101 21.80 18.44 -13.92
N ASN A 102 21.86 17.77 -15.07
CA ASN A 102 23.11 17.38 -15.71
C ASN A 102 23.21 18.11 -17.05
N TYR A 103 24.36 18.69 -17.38
CA TYR A 103 24.50 19.45 -18.61
C TYR A 103 25.17 18.62 -19.71
N LYS A 104 24.64 18.71 -20.93
CA LYS A 104 25.26 18.12 -22.13
C LYS A 104 25.49 19.18 -23.18
N LEU A 105 26.73 19.29 -23.65
CA LEU A 105 27.10 20.17 -24.75
C LEU A 105 26.56 19.61 -26.07
N LYS A 106 25.80 20.41 -26.80
CA LYS A 106 25.31 20.12 -28.15
C LYS A 106 25.21 21.43 -28.93
N ASP A 107 25.75 21.46 -30.14
CA ASP A 107 25.69 22.63 -31.03
C ASP A 107 26.14 23.95 -30.39
N GLY A 108 27.14 23.89 -29.49
CA GLY A 108 27.68 25.06 -28.77
C GLY A 108 26.88 25.49 -27.54
N PHE A 109 25.77 24.82 -27.21
CA PHE A 109 24.94 25.10 -26.04
C PHE A 109 24.98 23.97 -25.01
N TYR A 110 24.88 24.31 -23.73
CA TYR A 110 24.71 23.34 -22.65
C TYR A 110 23.22 23.13 -22.38
N TYR A 111 22.72 21.94 -22.70
CA TYR A 111 21.32 21.59 -22.46
C TYR A 111 21.16 20.83 -21.14
N PRO A 112 20.14 21.16 -20.33
CA PRO A 112 19.86 20.45 -19.09
C PRO A 112 19.17 19.11 -19.36
N ILE A 113 19.75 18.05 -18.81
CA ILE A 113 19.20 16.71 -18.74
C ILE A 113 18.79 16.49 -17.29
N LEU A 114 17.48 16.45 -17.07
CA LEU A 114 16.90 16.26 -15.75
C LEU A 114 16.87 14.77 -15.41
N LYS A 115 17.30 14.44 -14.19
CA LYS A 115 17.17 13.09 -13.62
C LYS A 115 16.44 13.18 -12.29
N GLN A 116 15.27 12.56 -12.21
CA GLN A 116 14.53 12.47 -10.96
C GLN A 116 15.37 11.74 -9.90
N ARG A 117 15.44 12.31 -8.70
CA ARG A 117 16.12 11.74 -7.54
C ARG A 117 15.10 11.36 -6.47
N ASP A 118 15.53 10.49 -5.58
CA ASP A 118 14.70 10.07 -4.45
C ASP A 118 14.48 11.26 -3.51
N PHE A 119 13.26 11.80 -3.54
CA PHE A 119 12.85 12.97 -2.76
C PHE A 119 13.03 12.80 -1.25
N ARG A 120 13.06 11.56 -0.74
CA ARG A 120 13.23 11.26 0.70
C ARG A 120 14.59 11.70 1.25
N ASN A 121 15.56 11.85 0.35
CA ASN A 121 16.90 12.33 0.67
C ASN A 121 16.99 13.86 0.63
N PHE A 122 15.90 14.57 0.36
CA PHE A 122 15.89 16.03 0.26
C PHE A 122 14.92 16.66 1.27
N GLY A 123 15.18 17.92 1.59
CA GLY A 123 14.31 18.74 2.44
C GLY A 123 14.77 20.19 2.45
N PHE A 124 14.21 21.00 3.34
CA PHE A 124 14.63 22.38 3.53
C PHE A 124 15.20 22.60 4.92
N ASN A 125 16.35 23.28 5.01
CA ASN A 125 16.94 23.69 6.29
C ASN A 125 16.19 24.90 6.90
N GLU A 126 16.66 25.43 8.03
CA GLU A 126 16.03 26.58 8.69
C GLU A 126 16.03 27.86 7.84
N ASN A 127 16.95 27.99 6.89
CA ASN A 127 17.08 29.14 5.98
C ASN A 127 16.28 28.99 4.68
N ASP A 128 15.42 27.98 4.56
CA ASP A 128 14.67 27.64 3.34
C ASP A 128 15.55 27.24 2.15
N GLU A 129 16.76 26.72 2.40
CA GLU A 129 17.64 26.19 1.38
C GLU A 129 17.40 24.70 1.18
N LEU A 130 17.43 24.24 -0.08
CA LEU A 130 17.32 22.82 -0.41
C LEU A 130 18.56 22.08 0.07
N VAL A 131 18.37 21.07 0.91
CA VAL A 131 19.44 20.23 1.44
C VAL A 131 19.28 18.78 1.01
N TYR A 132 20.41 18.10 0.87
CA TYR A 132 20.52 16.66 0.65
C TYR A 132 21.03 15.98 1.92
N ASN A 133 20.34 14.90 2.33
CA ASN A 133 20.56 14.17 3.57
C ASN A 133 20.87 12.68 3.34
N GLY A 134 21.06 12.25 2.08
CA GLY A 134 21.20 10.83 1.74
C GLY A 134 22.52 10.18 2.21
N ASN A 135 23.53 10.98 2.53
CA ASN A 135 24.83 10.50 3.03
C ASN A 135 24.90 10.40 4.56
N GLY A 136 23.81 10.70 5.27
CA GLY A 136 23.77 10.78 6.74
C GLY A 136 24.22 12.13 7.31
N CYS A 137 24.68 13.05 6.46
CA CYS A 137 24.96 14.44 6.79
C CYS A 137 24.13 15.36 5.91
N GLU A 138 23.77 16.52 6.45
CA GLU A 138 23.08 17.57 5.71
C GLU A 138 24.08 18.35 4.85
N GLU A 139 23.83 18.36 3.54
CA GLU A 139 24.63 19.08 2.54
C GLU A 139 23.72 20.05 1.79
N ILE A 140 24.09 21.34 1.76
CA ILE A 140 23.37 22.33 0.95
C ILE A 140 23.56 21.97 -0.52
N VAL A 141 22.46 21.89 -1.26
CA VAL A 141 22.51 21.59 -2.70
C VAL A 141 23.05 22.82 -3.43
N GLU A 142 24.09 22.61 -4.23
CA GLU A 142 24.73 23.68 -5.01
C GLU A 142 23.74 24.37 -5.96
N ASP A 143 23.93 25.68 -6.16
CA ASP A 143 23.11 26.46 -7.08
C ASP A 143 23.09 25.83 -8.48
N LYS A 144 21.90 25.77 -9.09
CA LYS A 144 21.62 25.15 -10.41
C LYS A 144 21.92 23.65 -10.53
N LYS A 145 22.34 22.97 -9.45
CA LYS A 145 22.58 21.52 -9.48
C LYS A 145 21.30 20.71 -9.42
N ALA A 146 20.24 21.26 -8.83
CA ALA A 146 18.92 20.63 -8.78
C ALA A 146 17.79 21.62 -9.08
N ILE A 147 16.70 21.11 -9.64
CA ILE A 147 15.41 21.79 -9.77
C ILE A 147 14.40 20.96 -8.98
N TYR A 148 13.50 21.61 -8.26
CA TYR A 148 12.48 20.91 -7.49
C TYR A 148 11.08 21.48 -7.74
N GLY A 149 10.08 20.63 -7.54
CA GLY A 149 8.67 20.97 -7.50
C GLY A 149 8.12 20.77 -6.09
N LEU A 150 7.21 21.65 -5.67
CA LEU A 150 6.50 21.57 -4.40
C LEU A 150 4.99 21.48 -4.62
N PHE A 151 4.33 20.62 -3.86
CA PHE A 151 2.88 20.49 -3.82
C PHE A 151 2.38 20.56 -2.38
N GLY A 152 1.37 21.40 -2.13
CA GLY A 152 0.73 21.50 -0.82
C GLY A 152 1.63 22.01 0.31
N SER A 153 2.77 22.63 -0.01
CA SER A 153 3.67 23.19 1.00
C SER A 153 2.99 24.31 1.79
N ASN A 154 3.10 24.25 3.11
CA ASN A 154 2.56 25.23 4.04
C ASN A 154 3.32 25.18 5.38
N PHE A 155 2.90 25.97 6.36
CA PHE A 155 3.56 26.05 7.67
C PHE A 155 3.62 24.71 8.44
N LEU A 156 2.71 23.76 8.16
CA LEU A 156 2.74 22.40 8.73
C LEU A 156 3.60 21.44 7.89
N PHE A 157 3.59 21.61 6.56
CA PHE A 157 4.22 20.70 5.61
C PHE A 157 5.25 21.44 4.75
N LYS A 158 6.38 21.82 5.35
CA LYS A 158 7.45 22.56 4.66
C LYS A 158 7.93 21.86 3.38
N ASN A 159 8.14 20.54 3.46
CA ASN A 159 8.58 19.69 2.35
C ASN A 159 7.42 19.23 1.44
N GLY A 160 6.28 19.90 1.49
CA GLY A 160 5.08 19.54 0.74
C GLY A 160 4.23 18.47 1.42
N ASP A 161 2.96 18.42 1.00
CA ASP A 161 1.95 17.53 1.54
C ASP A 161 1.69 16.37 0.58
N ALA A 162 2.56 15.36 0.70
CA ALA A 162 2.62 14.19 -0.19
C ALA A 162 1.34 13.34 -0.13
N LEU A 163 0.69 13.10 -1.28
CA LEU A 163 -0.50 12.24 -1.33
C LEU A 163 -0.24 10.81 -0.87
N LEU A 164 0.97 10.28 -1.08
CA LEU A 164 1.34 8.93 -0.65
C LEU A 164 1.14 8.73 0.86
N THR A 165 1.37 9.78 1.68
CA THR A 165 1.15 9.72 3.15
C THR A 165 -0.29 9.45 3.50
N LYS A 166 -1.22 10.01 2.74
CA LYS A 166 -2.67 9.82 2.91
C LYS A 166 -3.13 8.46 2.39
N LEU A 167 -2.51 7.97 1.31
CA LEU A 167 -2.84 6.67 0.68
C LEU A 167 -2.31 5.46 1.46
N TYR A 168 -1.29 5.66 2.28
CA TYR A 168 -0.69 4.58 3.07
C TYR A 168 -1.71 3.81 3.89
N PHE A 169 -2.54 4.53 4.65
CA PHE A 169 -3.48 3.91 5.57
C PHE A 169 -4.59 3.12 4.85
N PRO A 170 -5.31 3.70 3.87
CA PRO A 170 -6.33 2.97 3.11
C PRO A 170 -5.80 1.69 2.45
N VAL A 171 -4.64 1.75 1.81
CA VAL A 171 -4.05 0.59 1.12
C VAL A 171 -3.64 -0.49 2.13
N LYS A 172 -3.00 -0.09 3.24
CA LYS A 172 -2.57 -1.05 4.26
C LYS A 172 -3.76 -1.72 4.95
N LEU A 173 -4.80 -0.96 5.28
CA LEU A 173 -6.03 -1.49 5.88
C LEU A 173 -6.77 -2.41 4.92
N LYS A 174 -6.81 -2.10 3.62
CA LYS A 174 -7.38 -2.97 2.60
C LYS A 174 -6.65 -4.30 2.55
N ASN A 175 -5.31 -4.28 2.49
CA ASN A 175 -4.50 -5.50 2.47
C ASN A 175 -4.66 -6.33 3.75
N ALA A 176 -4.68 -5.67 4.92
CA ALA A 176 -4.90 -6.34 6.20
C ALA A 176 -6.31 -6.97 6.29
N SER A 177 -7.33 -6.27 5.78
CA SER A 177 -8.70 -6.76 5.75
C SER A 177 -8.82 -7.99 4.84
N LEU A 178 -8.25 -7.95 3.64
CA LEU A 178 -8.20 -9.10 2.73
C LEU A 178 -7.53 -10.31 3.38
N LYS A 179 -6.36 -10.10 4.02
CA LYS A 179 -5.65 -11.16 4.73
C LYS A 179 -6.50 -11.76 5.86
N PHE A 180 -7.10 -10.90 6.68
CA PHE A 180 -7.99 -11.33 7.75
C PHE A 180 -9.16 -12.17 7.21
N TRP A 181 -9.78 -11.74 6.10
CA TRP A 181 -10.88 -12.47 5.49
C TRP A 181 -10.45 -13.81 4.90
N MET A 182 -9.27 -13.90 4.29
CA MET A 182 -8.71 -15.17 3.84
C MET A 182 -8.48 -16.13 5.01
N GLU A 183 -7.83 -15.68 6.08
CA GLU A 183 -7.60 -16.48 7.30
C GLU A 183 -8.93 -16.88 7.98
N PHE A 184 -9.92 -15.98 7.98
CA PHE A 184 -11.25 -16.25 8.50
C PHE A 184 -11.97 -17.32 7.67
N LEU A 185 -11.94 -17.21 6.33
CA LEU A 185 -12.55 -18.20 5.43
C LEU A 185 -11.84 -19.55 5.53
N GLU A 186 -10.52 -19.59 5.67
CA GLU A 186 -9.79 -20.85 5.89
C GLU A 186 -10.19 -21.51 7.22
N ARG A 187 -10.38 -20.71 8.29
CA ARG A 187 -10.68 -21.23 9.62
C ARG A 187 -12.14 -21.59 9.84
N PHE A 188 -13.06 -20.85 9.22
CA PHE A 188 -14.51 -20.96 9.45
C PHE A 188 -15.31 -21.36 8.21
N GLY A 189 -14.66 -21.49 7.04
CA GLY A 189 -15.27 -22.05 5.84
C GLY A 189 -15.52 -23.55 5.95
N SER A 190 -14.72 -24.25 6.77
CA SER A 190 -14.98 -25.64 7.14
C SER A 190 -15.84 -25.70 8.40
N PRO A 191 -16.97 -26.45 8.38
CA PRO A 191 -17.76 -26.66 9.59
C PRO A 191 -16.91 -27.34 10.67
N TRP A 192 -17.07 -26.91 11.92
CA TRP A 192 -16.43 -27.63 13.02
C TRP A 192 -17.32 -28.80 13.41
N ALA A 193 -16.85 -30.01 13.14
CA ALA A 193 -17.53 -31.24 13.54
C ALA A 193 -17.24 -31.55 15.01
N VAL A 194 -18.30 -31.59 15.81
CA VAL A 194 -18.25 -32.01 17.20
C VAL A 194 -19.08 -33.28 17.34
N ALA A 195 -18.45 -34.37 17.76
CA ALA A 195 -19.11 -35.62 18.10
C ALA A 195 -18.84 -35.96 19.56
N LYS A 196 -19.79 -36.65 20.18
CA LYS A 196 -19.66 -37.20 21.52
C LYS A 196 -19.55 -38.72 21.40
N THR A 197 -18.62 -39.32 22.13
CA THR A 197 -18.49 -40.77 22.17
C THR A 197 -18.05 -41.26 23.55
N ASP A 198 -18.51 -42.46 23.89
CA ASP A 198 -18.05 -43.24 25.03
C ASP A 198 -16.88 -44.19 24.65
N SER A 199 -16.55 -44.28 23.35
CA SER A 199 -15.45 -45.09 22.78
C SER A 199 -14.14 -44.28 22.62
N ASP A 200 -13.16 -44.82 21.88
CA ASP A 200 -11.85 -44.18 21.68
C ASP A 200 -11.98 -42.86 20.89
N PRO A 201 -11.71 -41.69 21.52
CA PRO A 201 -11.88 -40.40 20.86
C PRO A 201 -10.97 -40.17 19.65
N ASP A 202 -9.79 -40.80 19.63
CA ASP A 202 -8.81 -40.59 18.56
C ASP A 202 -9.19 -41.38 17.29
N ALA A 203 -9.75 -42.58 17.45
CA ALA A 203 -10.30 -43.37 16.35
C ALA A 203 -11.50 -42.65 15.71
N LEU A 204 -12.44 -42.16 16.52
CA LEU A 204 -13.60 -41.42 16.03
C LEU A 204 -13.21 -40.10 15.36
N ALA A 205 -12.22 -39.38 15.89
CA ALA A 205 -11.72 -38.17 15.25
C ALA A 205 -11.14 -38.44 13.84
N SER A 206 -10.46 -39.58 13.66
CA SER A 206 -9.94 -40.02 12.36
C SER A 206 -11.06 -40.37 11.38
N GLU A 207 -12.12 -41.05 11.84
CA GLU A 207 -13.29 -41.38 11.03
C GLU A 207 -14.07 -40.12 10.62
N ILE A 208 -14.32 -39.20 11.56
CA ILE A 208 -14.97 -37.90 11.26
C ILE A 208 -14.15 -37.10 10.26
N HIS A 209 -12.82 -37.11 10.39
CA HIS A 209 -11.95 -36.44 9.43
C HIS A 209 -12.04 -37.08 8.03
N GLN A 210 -12.14 -38.40 7.93
CA GLN A 210 -12.39 -39.08 6.65
C GLN A 210 -13.79 -38.74 6.09
N MET A 211 -14.81 -38.66 6.95
CA MET A 211 -16.17 -38.29 6.56
C MET A 211 -16.28 -36.85 6.06
N LEU A 212 -15.60 -35.89 6.69
CA LEU A 212 -15.58 -34.49 6.24
C LEU A 212 -14.84 -34.30 4.91
N ASN A 213 -13.88 -35.18 4.60
CA ASN A 213 -13.14 -35.17 3.34
C ASN A 213 -13.81 -36.03 2.25
N GLY A 214 -14.86 -36.79 2.58
CA GLY A 214 -15.58 -37.69 1.68
C GLY A 214 -17.01 -37.21 1.39
N ASP A 215 -17.61 -37.70 0.30
CA ASP A 215 -18.95 -37.28 -0.14
C ASP A 215 -20.11 -37.99 0.59
N SER A 216 -19.82 -39.00 1.42
CA SER A 216 -20.84 -39.81 2.11
C SER A 216 -20.40 -40.25 3.50
N ALA A 217 -21.35 -40.28 4.42
CA ALA A 217 -21.16 -40.59 5.83
C ALA A 217 -22.25 -41.55 6.30
N VAL A 218 -21.87 -42.62 7.01
CA VAL A 218 -22.78 -43.55 7.68
C VAL A 218 -22.45 -43.48 9.17
N ILE A 219 -23.41 -43.07 9.99
CA ILE A 219 -23.30 -42.98 11.46
C ILE A 219 -24.31 -43.92 12.10
N ASP A 220 -23.96 -44.46 13.27
CA ASP A 220 -24.88 -45.31 14.03
C ASP A 220 -26.02 -44.47 14.65
N LYS A 221 -27.17 -45.12 14.92
CA LYS A 221 -28.38 -44.42 15.40
C LYS A 221 -28.23 -43.74 16.77
N GLU A 222 -27.26 -44.15 17.58
CA GLU A 222 -27.01 -43.58 18.91
C GLU A 222 -25.91 -42.49 18.89
N GLU A 223 -25.24 -42.29 17.76
CA GLU A 223 -24.17 -41.29 17.62
C GLU A 223 -24.71 -39.96 17.09
N GLU A 224 -24.29 -38.86 17.71
CA GLU A 224 -24.65 -37.50 17.29
C GLU A 224 -23.42 -36.76 16.72
N LEU A 225 -23.58 -36.24 15.50
CA LEU A 225 -22.61 -35.37 14.83
C LEU A 225 -23.22 -33.98 14.67
N ASP A 226 -22.74 -33.01 15.45
CA ASP A 226 -23.14 -31.62 15.32
C ASP A 226 -22.10 -30.84 14.50
N LEU A 227 -22.54 -30.25 13.39
CA LEU A 227 -21.74 -29.32 12.61
C LEU A 227 -22.00 -27.89 13.11
N ILE A 228 -21.01 -27.32 13.81
CA ILE A 228 -21.08 -25.94 14.28
C ILE A 228 -20.56 -25.02 13.17
N GLN A 229 -21.48 -24.29 12.53
CA GLN A 229 -21.14 -23.21 11.61
C GLN A 229 -21.53 -21.84 12.20
N PRO A 230 -20.71 -20.80 12.02
CA PRO A 230 -21.09 -19.44 12.34
C PRO A 230 -22.33 -19.03 11.52
N LYS A 231 -23.41 -18.62 12.18
CA LYS A 231 -24.66 -18.20 11.51
C LYS A 231 -24.62 -16.74 11.01
N ALA A 232 -23.60 -15.97 11.40
CA ALA A 232 -23.49 -14.57 11.03
C ALA A 232 -23.05 -14.43 9.57
N LYS A 233 -23.91 -13.87 8.72
CA LYS A 233 -23.51 -13.41 7.38
C LYS A 233 -22.73 -12.11 7.55
N ALA A 234 -21.40 -12.17 7.46
CA ALA A 234 -20.58 -10.98 7.42
C ALA A 234 -20.39 -10.54 5.95
N ASN A 235 -20.67 -9.26 5.65
CA ASN A 235 -20.43 -8.69 4.33
C ASN A 235 -19.03 -8.05 4.28
N TYR A 236 -18.06 -8.77 3.75
CA TYR A 236 -16.68 -8.32 3.70
C TYR A 236 -16.39 -7.31 2.58
N ASN A 237 -17.24 -7.25 1.55
CA ASN A 237 -17.03 -6.36 0.42
C ASN A 237 -17.15 -4.88 0.81
N GLU A 238 -18.02 -4.54 1.77
CA GLU A 238 -18.31 -3.15 2.14
C GLU A 238 -17.06 -2.37 2.57
N ILE A 239 -16.19 -2.97 3.39
CA ILE A 239 -14.97 -2.30 3.84
C ILE A 239 -13.95 -2.17 2.70
N ILE A 240 -13.85 -3.16 1.82
CA ILE A 240 -12.92 -3.15 0.69
C ILE A 240 -13.38 -2.09 -0.32
N ASP A 241 -14.66 -2.10 -0.68
CA ASP A 241 -15.27 -1.15 -1.60
C ASP A 241 -15.17 0.28 -1.08
N TYR A 242 -15.42 0.49 0.23
CA TYR A 242 -15.23 1.79 0.87
C TYR A 242 -13.78 2.27 0.72
N LEU A 243 -12.79 1.43 1.01
CA LEU A 243 -11.38 1.79 0.91
C LEU A 243 -10.94 2.05 -0.53
N ASP A 244 -11.41 1.23 -1.48
CA ASP A 244 -11.14 1.44 -2.90
C ASP A 244 -11.76 2.75 -3.41
N ASN A 245 -12.96 3.10 -2.95
CA ASN A 245 -13.57 4.39 -3.25
C ASN A 245 -12.77 5.55 -2.64
N GLN A 246 -12.33 5.46 -1.38
CA GLN A 246 -11.48 6.48 -0.78
C GLN A 246 -10.16 6.67 -1.54
N ILE A 247 -9.50 5.57 -1.94
CA ILE A 247 -8.27 5.61 -2.74
C ILE A 247 -8.52 6.33 -4.07
N ARG A 248 -9.59 5.98 -4.78
CA ARG A 248 -9.95 6.60 -6.07
C ARG A 248 -10.28 8.08 -5.92
N SER A 249 -11.13 8.44 -4.95
CA SER A 249 -11.52 9.84 -4.70
C SER A 249 -10.31 10.71 -4.35
N VAL A 250 -9.42 10.24 -3.49
CA VAL A 250 -8.23 11.02 -3.09
C VAL A 250 -7.28 11.26 -4.28
N VAL A 251 -7.18 10.34 -5.23
CA VAL A 251 -6.32 10.49 -6.41
C VAL A 251 -6.97 11.37 -7.49
N LEU A 252 -8.26 11.19 -7.75
CA LEU A 252 -8.96 11.89 -8.83
C LEU A 252 -9.40 13.30 -8.42
N GLY A 253 -9.69 13.53 -7.14
CA GLY A 253 -10.32 14.75 -6.62
C GLY A 253 -11.84 14.66 -6.74
#